data_AF-A0A5P2DS93-F1
#
_entry.id   AF-A0A5P2DS93-F1
#
_cell.length_a   1.000
_cell.length_b   1.000
_cell.length_c   1.000
_cell.angle_alpha   90.00
_cell.angle_beta   90.00
_cell.angle_gamma   90.00
#
_symmetry.space_group_name_H-M   'P 1'
#
loop_
_entity.id
_entity.type
_entity.pdbx_description
1 polymer ?
#
loop_
_entity_poly.entity_id
_entity_poly.type
_entity_poly.pdbx_seq_one_letter_code
_entity_poly.pdbx_strand_id
1 'polypeptide(L)' 'MFWNWIGRSNEEIVQARKDWMEGTRYGEVKGYDGPPIPAPALPPGPLKARGRVR' A
#
# COMPACT_ATOMS: atom_id res chain seq x y z
N MET A 1 -7.81 -5.07 -1.66
CA MET A 1 -7.54 -3.62 -1.54
C MET A 1 -7.27 -3.31 -0.09
N PHE A 2 -6.22 -2.52 0.17
CA PHE A 2 -5.85 -2.03 1.50
C PHE A 2 -5.24 -0.64 1.34
N TRP A 3 -5.70 0.31 2.13
CA TRP A 3 -5.30 1.72 2.02
C TRP A 3 -5.39 2.20 0.55
N ASN A 4 -4.29 2.72 0.00
CA ASN A 4 -4.20 3.25 -1.36
C ASN A 4 -3.81 2.19 -2.42
N TRP A 5 -3.72 0.91 -2.07
CA TRP A 5 -3.31 -0.15 -2.99
C TRP A 5 -4.44 -1.11 -3.36
N ILE A 6 -4.51 -1.39 -4.66
CA ILE A 6 -5.35 -2.42 -5.25
C ILE A 6 -4.41 -3.45 -5.89
N GLY A 7 -4.33 -4.62 -5.27
CA GLY A 7 -3.60 -5.78 -5.77
C GLY A 7 -4.55 -6.96 -5.98
N ARG A 8 -4.08 -7.94 -6.76
CA ARG A 8 -4.74 -9.22 -7.03
C ARG A 8 -4.41 -10.27 -5.96
N SER A 9 -3.34 -10.08 -5.20
CA SER A 9 -2.95 -10.96 -4.09
C SER A 9 -2.54 -10.18 -2.84
N ASN A 10 -2.41 -10.90 -1.72
CA ASN A 10 -1.95 -10.32 -0.46
C ASN A 10 -0.47 -9.89 -0.56
N GLU A 11 0.35 -10.67 -1.24
CA GLU A 11 1.79 -10.46 -1.44
C GLU A 11 2.04 -9.16 -2.20
N GLU A 12 1.23 -8.85 -3.21
CA GLU A 12 1.31 -7.57 -3.94
C GLU A 12 1.09 -6.38 -3.00
N ILE A 13 0.16 -6.48 -2.05
CA ILE A 13 -0.11 -5.42 -1.07
C ILE A 13 1.04 -5.32 -0.04
N VAL A 14 1.57 -6.46 0.43
CA VAL A 14 2.71 -6.49 1.34
C VAL A 14 3.92 -5.83 0.70
N GLN A 15 4.21 -6.15 -0.56
CA GLN A 15 5.32 -5.56 -1.30
C GLN A 15 5.09 -4.06 -1.52
N ALA A 16 3.91 -3.65 -1.97
CA ALA A 16 3.57 -2.24 -2.16
C ALA A 16 3.73 -1.43 -0.86
N ARG A 17 3.36 -2.01 0.29
CA ARG A 17 3.59 -1.41 1.61
C ARG A 17 5.06 -1.26 1.94
N LYS A 18 5.85 -2.30 1.68
CA LYS A 18 7.30 -2.27 1.90
C LYS A 18 7.96 -1.19 1.03
N ASP A 19 7.66 -1.17 -0.26
CA ASP A 19 8.19 -0.22 -1.22
C ASP A 19 7.88 1.25 -0.84
N TRP A 20 6.70 1.49 -0.26
CA TRP A 20 6.32 2.81 0.23
C TRP A 20 7.10 3.23 1.48
N MET A 21 7.25 2.31 2.43
CA MET A 21 8.00 2.58 3.66
C MET A 21 9.50 2.74 3.39
N GLU A 22 10.04 2.05 2.39
CA GLU A 22 11.44 2.16 1.98
C GLU A 22 11.70 3.28 0.95
N GLY A 23 10.64 3.88 0.38
CA GLY A 23 10.76 4.95 -0.62
C GLY A 23 11.31 4.50 -1.97
N THR A 24 11.27 3.21 -2.30
CA THR A 24 11.99 2.63 -3.45
C THR A 24 11.24 2.70 -4.77
N ARG A 25 9.91 2.85 -4.75
CA ARG A 25 9.05 2.69 -5.95
C ARG A 25 8.24 3.93 -6.36
N TYR A 26 7.82 4.76 -5.40
CA TYR A 26 6.76 5.76 -5.65
C TYR A 26 7.26 7.17 -5.94
N GLY A 27 8.58 7.35 -6.05
CA GLY A 27 9.19 8.65 -6.30
C GLY A 27 9.02 9.63 -5.12
N GLU A 28 9.48 10.85 -5.32
CA GLU A 28 9.41 11.93 -4.33
C GLU A 28 8.52 13.07 -4.84
N VAL A 29 7.69 13.62 -3.97
CA VAL A 29 6.87 14.79 -4.26
C VAL A 29 7.61 16.04 -3.83
N LYS A 30 8.10 16.82 -4.80
CA LYS A 30 8.81 18.08 -4.55
C LYS A 30 7.84 19.21 -4.21
N GLY A 31 8.24 20.09 -3.29
CA GLY A 31 7.47 21.27 -2.89
C GLY A 31 6.38 21.00 -1.84
N TYR A 32 6.32 19.78 -1.31
CA TYR A 32 5.52 19.47 -0.13
C TYR A 32 6.39 19.62 1.13
N ASP A 33 5.98 20.50 2.04
CA ASP A 33 6.67 20.73 3.31
C ASP A 33 6.14 19.77 4.38
N GLY A 34 6.53 18.50 4.27
CA GLY A 34 6.15 17.46 5.22
C GLY A 34 6.71 16.08 4.87
N PRO A 35 6.85 15.18 5.86
CA PRO A 35 7.29 13.82 5.60
C PRO A 35 6.22 13.02 4.85
N PRO A 36 6.60 11.98 4.08
CA PRO A 36 5.66 11.03 3.52
C PRO A 36 4.79 10.39 4.62
N ILE A 37 3.49 10.26 4.35
CA ILE A 37 2.54 9.66 5.30
C ILE A 37 2.86 8.17 5.46
N PRO A 38 3.15 7.66 6.67
CA PRO A 38 3.49 6.25 6.86
C PRO A 38 2.29 5.35 6.56
N ALA A 39 2.55 4.20 5.95
CA ALA A 39 1.49 3.24 5.68
C ALA A 39 1.04 2.52 6.97
N PRO A 40 -0.28 2.31 7.16
CA PRO A 40 -0.81 1.62 8.33
C PRO A 40 -0.30 0.17 8.41
N ALA A 41 -0.27 -0.40 9.62
CA ALA A 41 0.06 -1.80 9.82
C ALA A 41 -0.94 -2.71 9.09
N LEU A 42 -0.47 -3.83 8.55
CA LEU A 42 -1.35 -4.82 7.96
C LEU A 42 -2.16 -5.52 9.06
N PRO A 43 -3.44 -5.85 8.79
CA PRO A 43 -4.23 -6.66 9.71
C PRO A 43 -3.61 -8.06 9.86
N PRO A 44 -3.88 -8.76 10.98
CA PRO A 44 -3.46 -10.13 11.14
C PRO A 44 -4.17 -11.03 10.11
N GLY A 45 -3.38 -11.82 9.38
CA GLY A 45 -3.87 -12.75 8.37
C GLY A 45 -4.06 -12.14 6.97
N PRO A 46 -4.40 -12.97 5.96
CA PRO A 46 -4.52 -12.52 4.58
C PRO A 46 -5.67 -11.53 4.37
N LEU A 47 -5.44 -10.51 3.53
CA LEU A 47 -6.49 -9.58 3.14
C LEU A 47 -7.60 -10.28 2.37
N LYS A 48 -8.85 -10.07 2.79
CA LYS A 48 -10.03 -10.62 2.10
C LYS A 48 -10.22 -9.92 0.75
N ALA A 49 -10.20 -10.71 -0.33
CA ALA A 49 -10.53 -10.21 -1.66
C ALA A 49 -11.98 -9.70 -1.68
N ARG A 50 -12.19 -8.50 -2.22
CA ARG A 50 -13.54 -8.01 -2.50
C ARG A 50 -14.01 -8.66 -3.80
N GLY A 51 -15.10 -9.42 -3.74
CA GLY A 51 -15.71 -10.04 -4.91
C GLY A 51 -16.22 -8.98 -5.90
N ARG A 52 -16.29 -9.36 -7.17
CA ARG A 52 -16.85 -8.50 -8.23
C ARG A 52 -18.37 -8.66 -8.25
N VAL A 53 -19.09 -7.62 -7.86
CA VAL A 53 -20.55 -7.54 -8.11
C VAL A 53 -20.73 -7.00 -9.53
N ARG A 54 -21.55 -7.67 -10.34
CA ARG A 54 -21.90 -7.24 -11.71
C ARG A 54 -23.11 -6.33 -11.69
#